data_AF-A0A497JQ26-F1
#
_entry.id   AF-A0A497JQ26-F1
#
_cell.length_a   1.000
_cell.length_b   1.000
_cell.length_c   1.000
_cell.angle_alpha   90.00
_cell.angle_beta   90.00
_cell.angle_gamma   90.00
#
_symmetry.space_group_name_H-M   'P 1'
#
loop_
_entity.id
_entity.type
_entity.pdbx_description
1 polymer ?
#
loop_
_entity_poly.entity_id
_entity_poly.type
_entity_poly.pdbx_seq_one_letter_code
_entity_poly.pdbx_strand_id
1 'polypeptide(L)'
;MLNKKKVLSKTVFERIPKEQLPESALEDPAVRRAIKQLGYYEVAYEISPNQKEILNELVKLGYVEKRVTRVHKVWLNHITYLYYPDINDLGNFTLDLSIQSASKYAYIEDEQLEAFQSSIERFQKEMTIGHHPHVKELNYGIEFSYLTDVYELKDKYFDAILLGLSKDKLTVALVEPYIVSRVTRGKRRDYKKWRVIRKIDGDLFLKGSSAIDKYIDELEWKKEADGFLIIDDSAYILNPRNLPKKDSLLDRYPIIRREIENLYSYEFEGAVADFIREKYGYNLVVRNFSPPYLDGKELDIYAVKFGDPRRLTLVECKLRIYDENNPITYEEVERAKEIMQKIEEYERDKANKEGDRLKTYKWIFTNSRTIESRARELLKESKIEVKRAILSSNWLRNPRALRIINIENLN
;
A
#
# COMPACT_ATOMS: atom_id res chain seq x y z
N MET A 1 -6.49 23.70 6.92
CA MET A 1 -5.19 23.98 7.57
C MET A 1 -4.59 22.65 8.00
N LEU A 2 -3.50 22.21 7.38
CA LEU A 2 -2.56 21.19 7.89
C LEU A 2 -1.28 21.31 7.06
N ASN A 3 -0.62 22.47 7.21
CA ASN A 3 0.75 22.67 6.74
C ASN A 3 1.70 22.31 7.89
N LYS A 4 1.93 21.02 8.12
CA LYS A 4 3.11 20.57 8.87
C LYS A 4 3.64 19.29 8.23
N LYS A 5 4.80 19.41 7.60
CA LYS A 5 5.64 18.27 7.27
C LYS A 5 6.22 17.72 8.57
N LYS A 6 5.71 16.58 9.05
CA LYS A 6 6.48 15.76 9.99
C LYS A 6 7.43 14.89 9.16
N VAL A 7 8.61 15.44 8.86
CA VAL A 7 9.75 14.60 8.51
C VAL A 7 10.18 13.95 9.82
N LEU A 8 10.17 12.62 9.90
CA LEU A 8 10.82 11.90 11.00
C LEU A 8 12.34 12.07 10.85
N SER A 9 12.85 13.27 11.16
CA SER A 9 14.24 13.47 11.50
C SER A 9 14.43 13.02 12.94
N LYS A 10 15.42 12.15 13.21
CA LYS A 10 15.82 11.67 14.55
C LYS A 10 15.20 12.47 15.70
N THR A 11 14.04 12.04 16.18
CA THR A 11 13.43 12.62 17.37
C THR A 11 14.29 12.16 18.54
N VAL A 12 14.86 13.12 19.28
CA VAL A 12 15.64 12.83 20.48
C VAL A 12 14.73 13.09 21.67
N PHE A 13 14.51 12.09 22.50
CA PHE A 13 13.49 12.10 23.56
C PHE A 13 14.15 12.08 24.93
N GLU A 14 13.52 12.70 25.92
CA GLU A 14 14.02 12.73 27.30
C GLU A 14 13.75 11.40 28.05
N ARG A 15 14.59 11.12 29.06
CA ARG A 15 14.53 9.95 29.95
C ARG A 15 13.17 9.85 30.64
N ILE A 16 12.70 8.63 30.90
CA ILE A 16 11.49 8.38 31.72
C ILE A 16 11.92 7.92 33.12
N PRO A 17 11.72 8.74 34.16
CA PRO A 17 11.87 8.32 35.54
C PRO A 17 10.90 7.18 35.87
N LYS A 18 11.28 6.31 36.82
CA LYS A 18 10.44 5.19 37.27
C LYS A 18 9.00 5.59 37.60
N GLU A 19 8.84 6.78 38.18
CA GLU A 19 7.56 7.31 38.66
C GLU A 19 6.58 7.61 37.53
N GLN A 20 7.05 7.66 36.28
CA GLN A 20 6.25 7.94 35.08
C GLN A 20 5.97 6.67 34.26
N LEU A 21 6.47 5.49 34.68
CA LEU A 21 6.20 4.22 34.00
C LEU A 21 4.91 3.57 34.55
N PRO A 22 4.02 3.05 33.68
CA PRO A 22 2.88 2.27 34.12
C PRO A 22 3.33 0.96 34.77
N GLU A 23 2.56 0.45 35.74
CA GLU A 23 2.91 -0.78 36.48
C GLU A 23 3.16 -1.97 35.54
N SER A 24 2.38 -2.10 34.47
CA SER A 24 2.57 -3.13 33.44
C SER A 24 3.92 -3.07 32.73
N ALA A 25 4.51 -1.88 32.56
CA ALA A 25 5.84 -1.74 31.97
C ALA A 25 6.95 -2.15 32.95
N LEU A 26 6.72 -2.03 34.27
CA LEU A 26 7.67 -2.47 35.29
C LEU A 26 7.74 -4.01 35.44
N GLU A 27 6.79 -4.73 34.85
CA GLU A 27 6.79 -6.19 34.78
C GLU A 27 7.75 -6.73 33.70
N ASP A 28 8.11 -5.92 32.70
CA ASP A 28 9.08 -6.29 31.67
C ASP A 28 10.48 -6.48 32.29
N PRO A 29 11.14 -7.66 32.12
CA PRO A 29 12.43 -7.94 32.73
C PRO A 29 13.57 -7.00 32.31
N ALA A 30 13.51 -6.43 31.10
CA ALA A 30 14.50 -5.46 30.62
C ALA A 30 14.26 -4.08 31.23
N VAL A 31 13.00 -3.63 31.30
CA VAL A 31 12.61 -2.37 31.98
C VAL A 31 13.00 -2.42 33.45
N ARG A 32 12.63 -3.50 34.14
CA ARG A 32 12.91 -3.70 35.56
C ARG A 32 14.40 -3.71 35.87
N ARG A 33 15.21 -4.31 34.98
CA ARG A 33 16.68 -4.35 35.11
C ARG A 33 17.30 -2.96 34.91
N ALA A 34 16.86 -2.23 33.88
CA ALA A 34 17.32 -0.87 33.59
C ALA A 34 16.96 0.10 34.74
N ILE A 35 15.72 0.07 35.22
CA ILE A 35 15.27 0.88 36.36
C ILE A 35 16.08 0.56 37.62
N LYS A 36 16.34 -0.73 37.90
CA LYS A 36 17.13 -1.15 39.06
C LYS A 36 18.59 -0.70 38.99
N GLN A 37 19.16 -0.60 37.79
CA GLN A 37 20.57 -0.23 37.58
C GLN A 37 20.79 1.27 37.41
N LEU A 38 19.85 1.97 36.76
CA LEU A 38 20.04 3.34 36.26
C LEU A 38 19.04 4.34 36.87
N GLY A 39 17.94 3.87 37.46
CA GLY A 39 16.87 4.71 38.00
C GLY A 39 15.86 5.20 36.94
N TYR A 40 16.06 4.89 35.66
CA TYR A 40 15.19 5.25 34.53
C TYR A 40 15.19 4.14 33.47
N TYR A 41 14.25 4.20 32.52
CA TYR A 41 14.20 3.31 31.35
C TYR A 41 14.53 4.07 30.07
N GLU A 42 15.40 3.50 29.22
CA GLU A 42 15.85 4.11 27.97
C GLU A 42 14.90 3.75 26.82
N VAL A 43 14.37 4.78 26.16
CA VAL A 43 13.29 4.64 25.19
C VAL A 43 13.72 5.06 23.79
N ALA A 44 14.63 6.03 23.67
CA ALA A 44 15.26 6.44 22.43
C ALA A 44 16.65 7.03 22.73
N TYR A 45 17.42 7.38 21.70
CA TYR A 45 18.78 7.93 21.83
C TYR A 45 18.86 9.01 22.92
N GLU A 46 19.81 8.84 23.85
CA GLU A 46 20.03 9.76 24.97
C GLU A 46 20.45 11.16 24.47
N ILE A 47 19.73 12.21 24.89
CA ILE A 47 20.24 13.59 24.84
C ILE A 47 21.20 13.76 26.01
N SER A 48 22.50 13.82 25.73
CA SER A 48 23.51 14.17 26.74
C SER A 48 23.26 15.59 27.29
N PRO A 49 23.70 15.90 28.53
CA PRO A 49 23.58 17.25 29.09
C PRO A 49 24.09 18.36 28.15
N ASN A 50 25.23 18.13 27.50
CA ASN A 50 25.81 19.06 26.53
C ASN A 50 24.90 19.28 25.31
N GLN A 51 24.27 18.22 24.80
CA GLN A 51 23.31 18.35 23.69
C GLN A 51 22.05 19.12 24.12
N LYS A 52 21.58 18.92 25.37
CA LYS A 52 20.44 19.65 25.92
C LYS A 52 20.75 21.14 26.07
N GLU A 53 21.94 21.49 26.51
CA GLU A 53 22.41 22.87 26.56
C GLU A 53 22.42 23.51 25.16
N ILE A 54 23.00 22.83 24.17
CA ILE A 54 23.02 23.30 22.78
C ILE A 54 21.60 23.52 22.24
N LEU A 55 20.68 22.56 22.48
CA LEU A 55 19.30 22.68 22.04
C LEU A 55 18.58 23.86 22.71
N ASN A 56 18.79 24.09 24.00
CA ASN A 56 18.24 25.24 24.70
C ASN A 56 18.79 26.57 24.16
N GLU A 57 20.09 26.63 23.82
CA GLU A 57 20.65 27.80 23.14
C GLU A 57 20.03 28.01 21.75
N LEU A 58 19.84 26.95 20.97
CA LEU A 58 19.16 27.05 19.66
C LEU A 58 17.69 27.48 19.78
N VAL A 59 17.02 27.17 20.90
CA VAL A 59 15.68 27.68 21.22
C VAL A 59 15.74 29.18 21.50
N LYS A 60 16.68 29.65 22.33
CA LYS A 60 16.89 31.09 22.60
C LYS A 60 17.20 31.86 21.32
N LEU A 61 17.98 31.27 20.44
CA LEU A 61 18.34 31.84 19.14
C LEU A 61 17.20 31.77 18.11
N GLY A 62 16.09 31.08 18.39
CA GLY A 62 14.89 31.05 17.54
C GLY A 62 14.91 30.02 16.41
N TYR A 63 15.91 29.13 16.36
CA TYR A 63 16.05 28.08 15.35
C TYR A 63 15.22 26.84 15.65
N VAL A 64 15.05 26.53 16.94
CA VAL A 64 14.37 25.34 17.44
C VAL A 64 13.16 25.76 18.26
N GLU A 65 12.04 25.07 18.10
CA GLU A 65 10.89 25.18 18.98
C GLU A 65 11.00 24.13 20.09
N LYS A 66 10.63 24.52 21.30
CA LYS A 66 10.53 23.60 22.43
C LYS A 66 9.09 23.54 22.89
N ARG A 67 8.55 22.33 23.05
CA ARG A 67 7.23 22.11 23.63
C ARG A 67 7.24 20.87 24.50
N VAL A 68 6.32 20.83 25.45
CA VAL A 68 6.03 19.64 26.25
C VAL A 68 4.89 18.90 25.59
N THR A 69 5.04 17.60 25.36
CA THR A 69 3.98 16.76 24.79
C THR A 69 4.02 15.36 25.38
N ARG A 70 2.91 14.64 25.24
CA ARG A 70 2.84 13.22 25.58
C ARG A 70 3.23 12.40 24.36
N VAL A 71 4.17 11.50 24.56
CA VAL A 71 4.63 10.56 23.55
C VAL A 71 4.22 9.16 23.97
N HIS A 72 3.67 8.41 23.01
CA HIS A 72 3.28 7.02 23.15
C HIS A 72 4.29 6.15 22.42
N LYS A 73 4.84 5.17 23.13
CA LYS A 73 5.51 4.05 22.49
C LYS A 73 4.43 3.06 22.07
N VAL A 74 4.20 2.94 20.78
CA VAL A 74 3.27 1.95 20.23
C VAL A 74 4.04 0.81 19.60
N TRP A 75 3.50 -0.40 19.74
CA TRP A 75 3.95 -1.56 18.99
C TRP A 75 2.86 -1.98 18.00
N LEU A 76 3.30 -2.49 16.86
CA LEU A 76 2.46 -3.05 15.81
C LEU A 76 3.04 -4.41 15.42
N ASN A 77 2.26 -5.45 15.66
CA ASN A 77 2.56 -6.81 15.23
C ASN A 77 1.70 -7.13 14.01
N HIS A 78 2.33 -7.73 13.00
CA HIS A 78 1.58 -8.29 11.88
C HIS A 78 2.15 -9.64 11.46
N ILE A 79 1.24 -10.51 11.00
CA ILE A 79 1.56 -11.76 10.33
C ILE A 79 0.98 -11.68 8.92
N THR A 80 1.84 -11.81 7.92
CA THR A 80 1.49 -11.79 6.51
C THR A 80 1.94 -13.05 5.80
N TYR A 81 1.06 -13.66 5.02
CA TYR A 81 1.42 -14.57 3.95
C TYR A 81 1.79 -13.76 2.72
N LEU A 82 3.05 -13.77 2.34
CA LEU A 82 3.45 -13.31 1.03
C LEU A 82 3.39 -14.50 0.09
N TYR A 83 2.73 -14.28 -1.04
CA TYR A 83 2.81 -15.15 -2.20
C TYR A 83 3.56 -14.37 -3.27
N TYR A 84 4.70 -14.88 -3.69
CA TYR A 84 5.39 -14.38 -4.87
C TYR A 84 5.54 -15.52 -5.87
N PRO A 85 5.41 -15.23 -7.17
CA PRO A 85 5.75 -16.19 -8.20
C PRO A 85 7.24 -16.48 -8.13
N ASP A 86 7.58 -17.75 -7.96
CA ASP A 86 8.95 -18.26 -8.02
C ASP A 86 9.07 -19.30 -9.13
N ILE A 87 10.19 -19.28 -9.83
CA ILE A 87 10.51 -20.29 -10.84
C ILE A 87 11.59 -21.16 -10.21
N ASN A 88 11.20 -22.38 -9.82
CA ASN A 88 12.17 -23.29 -9.23
C ASN A 88 13.24 -23.71 -10.25
N ASP A 89 14.29 -24.39 -9.77
CA ASP A 89 15.44 -24.81 -10.59
C ASP A 89 15.07 -25.70 -11.81
N LEU A 90 13.84 -26.23 -11.85
CA LEU A 90 13.30 -27.03 -12.95
C LEU A 90 12.50 -26.20 -13.96
N GLY A 91 12.42 -24.88 -13.79
CA GLY A 91 11.64 -23.99 -14.66
C GLY A 91 10.14 -23.99 -14.38
N ASN A 92 9.67 -24.64 -13.31
CA ASN A 92 8.25 -24.67 -12.97
C ASN A 92 7.86 -23.41 -12.20
N PHE A 93 6.75 -22.79 -12.61
CA PHE A 93 6.14 -21.71 -11.87
C PHE A 93 5.49 -22.24 -10.59
N THR A 94 5.93 -21.73 -9.45
CA THR A 94 5.42 -22.05 -8.12
C THR A 94 5.02 -20.77 -7.41
N LEU A 95 3.99 -20.84 -6.56
CA LEU A 95 3.65 -19.78 -5.62
C LEU A 95 4.33 -20.13 -4.30
N ASP A 96 5.42 -19.44 -3.97
CA ASP A 96 6.06 -19.61 -2.67
C ASP A 96 5.22 -18.91 -1.60
N LEU A 97 4.88 -19.64 -0.55
CA LEU A 97 4.06 -19.18 0.56
C LEU A 97 4.97 -18.91 1.74
N SER A 98 5.49 -17.68 1.83
CA SER A 98 6.30 -17.27 2.97
C SER A 98 5.44 -16.60 4.04
N ILE A 99 5.57 -17.08 5.28
CA ILE A 99 4.99 -16.40 6.44
C ILE A 99 6.01 -15.40 6.95
N GLN A 100 5.67 -14.12 6.87
CA GLN A 100 6.42 -13.08 7.54
C GLN A 100 5.69 -12.64 8.80
N SER A 101 6.41 -12.67 9.91
CA SER A 101 5.99 -12.05 11.16
C SER A 101 6.94 -10.92 11.48
N ALA A 102 6.40 -9.74 11.77
CA ALA A 102 7.21 -8.61 12.16
C ALA A 102 6.51 -7.75 13.22
N SER A 103 7.31 -7.37 14.21
CA SER A 103 6.98 -6.40 15.24
C SER A 103 7.72 -5.11 14.95
N LYS A 104 6.97 -4.01 14.84
CA LYS A 104 7.51 -2.67 14.67
C LYS A 104 7.11 -1.81 15.86
N TYR A 105 8.02 -0.94 16.28
CA TYR A 105 7.76 0.05 17.31
C TYR A 105 7.81 1.45 16.71
N ALA A 106 6.95 2.33 17.21
CA ALA A 106 6.96 3.73 16.83
C ALA A 106 6.71 4.61 18.05
N TYR A 107 7.25 5.82 17.99
CA TYR A 107 6.98 6.88 18.95
C TYR A 107 6.07 7.91 18.28
N ILE A 108 4.88 8.09 18.83
CA ILE A 108 3.87 8.99 18.25
C ILE A 108 3.29 9.88 19.34
N GLU A 109 2.94 11.11 18.98
CA GLU A 109 2.28 12.06 19.90
C GLU A 109 0.77 11.79 19.98
N ASP A 110 0.09 12.38 20.98
CA ASP A 110 -1.37 12.24 21.18
C ASP A 110 -2.16 12.44 19.87
N GLU A 111 -1.90 13.53 19.13
CA GLU A 111 -2.60 13.83 17.86
C GLU A 111 -2.37 12.76 16.77
N GLN A 112 -1.22 12.07 16.82
CA GLN A 112 -0.88 11.02 15.88
C GLN A 112 -1.42 9.66 16.31
N LEU A 113 -1.61 9.45 17.61
CA LEU A 113 -2.17 8.24 18.17
C LEU A 113 -3.58 8.00 17.66
N GLU A 114 -4.45 9.01 17.71
CA GLU A 114 -5.84 8.88 17.23
C GLU A 114 -5.90 8.48 15.75
N ALA A 115 -5.08 9.12 14.91
CA ALA A 115 -4.97 8.81 13.49
C ALA A 115 -4.40 7.41 13.24
N PHE A 116 -3.42 6.98 14.03
CA PHE A 116 -2.86 5.63 14.00
C PHE A 116 -3.91 4.58 14.34
N GLN A 117 -4.60 4.73 15.48
CA GLN A 117 -5.64 3.81 15.95
C GLN A 117 -6.77 3.69 14.92
N SER A 118 -7.29 4.82 14.44
CA SER A 118 -8.34 4.86 13.42
C SER A 118 -7.91 4.14 12.13
N SER A 119 -6.64 4.27 11.74
CA SER A 119 -6.10 3.60 10.54
C SER A 119 -6.00 2.09 10.74
N ILE A 120 -5.56 1.62 11.91
CA ILE A 120 -5.48 0.19 12.23
C ILE A 120 -6.88 -0.43 12.35
N GLU A 121 -7.82 0.24 13.01
CA GLU A 121 -9.21 -0.23 13.10
C GLU A 121 -9.87 -0.36 11.74
N ARG A 122 -9.65 0.62 10.85
CA ARG A 122 -10.11 0.52 9.46
C ARG A 122 -9.48 -0.68 8.76
N PHE A 123 -8.18 -0.88 8.90
CA PHE A 123 -7.48 -2.02 8.31
C PHE A 123 -8.02 -3.36 8.82
N GLN A 124 -8.24 -3.49 10.14
CA GLN A 124 -8.80 -4.69 10.73
C GLN A 124 -10.22 -4.96 10.22
N LYS A 125 -11.05 -3.93 10.02
CA LYS A 125 -12.36 -4.06 9.36
C LYS A 125 -12.22 -4.53 7.91
N GLU A 126 -11.25 -3.99 7.16
CA GLU A 126 -10.94 -4.44 5.80
C GLU A 126 -10.46 -5.91 5.78
N MET A 127 -9.70 -6.35 6.79
CA MET A 127 -9.32 -7.75 6.97
C MET A 127 -10.52 -8.67 7.22
N THR A 128 -11.48 -8.26 8.06
CA THR A 128 -12.65 -9.11 8.40
C THR A 128 -13.57 -9.31 7.21
N ILE A 129 -13.68 -8.31 6.32
CA ILE A 129 -14.42 -8.40 5.05
C ILE A 129 -13.56 -8.95 3.90
N GLY A 130 -12.33 -9.39 4.18
CA GLY A 130 -11.50 -10.16 3.23
C GLY A 130 -10.69 -9.34 2.22
N HIS A 131 -10.53 -8.03 2.40
CA HIS A 131 -9.74 -7.17 1.49
C HIS A 131 -8.23 -7.40 1.61
N HIS A 132 -7.78 -7.87 2.77
CA HIS A 132 -6.36 -8.15 3.06
C HIS A 132 -6.14 -9.63 3.38
N PRO A 133 -6.41 -10.56 2.44
CA PRO A 133 -6.34 -12.00 2.71
C PRO A 133 -4.92 -12.49 3.00
N HIS A 134 -3.91 -11.71 2.58
CA HIS A 134 -2.50 -11.90 2.89
C HIS A 134 -2.19 -11.59 4.35
N VAL A 135 -2.90 -10.68 5.01
CA VAL A 135 -2.69 -10.36 6.43
C VAL A 135 -3.55 -11.28 7.28
N LYS A 136 -2.94 -12.03 8.19
CA LYS A 136 -3.66 -12.92 9.12
C LYS A 136 -3.86 -12.33 10.48
N GLU A 137 -2.89 -11.56 10.91
CA GLU A 137 -2.91 -10.91 12.19
C GLU A 137 -2.38 -9.50 12.01
N LEU A 138 -3.08 -8.55 12.60
CA LEU A 138 -2.65 -7.17 12.75
C LEU A 138 -3.10 -6.71 14.11
N ASN A 139 -2.15 -6.61 15.03
CA ASN A 139 -2.40 -6.25 16.41
C ASN A 139 -1.52 -5.07 16.78
N TYR A 140 -2.05 -4.16 17.57
CA TYR A 140 -1.28 -3.04 18.09
C TYR A 140 -1.55 -2.85 19.57
N GLY A 141 -0.63 -2.18 20.23
CA GLY A 141 -0.83 -1.74 21.60
C GLY A 141 0.04 -0.54 21.93
N ILE A 142 -0.33 0.11 23.02
CA ILE A 142 0.46 1.17 23.63
C ILE A 142 1.27 0.51 24.73
N GLU A 143 2.60 0.51 24.59
CA GLU A 143 3.51 -0.06 25.58
C GLU A 143 3.55 0.81 26.83
N PHE A 144 3.72 2.12 26.64
CA PHE A 144 3.57 3.13 27.68
C PHE A 144 3.44 4.53 27.05
N SER A 145 3.06 5.49 27.88
CA SER A 145 2.92 6.90 27.52
C SER A 145 3.66 7.75 28.53
N TYR A 146 4.34 8.80 28.09
CA TYR A 146 5.11 9.67 28.98
C TYR A 146 5.12 11.11 28.49
N LEU A 147 5.25 12.05 29.43
CA LEU A 147 5.35 13.48 29.14
C LEU A 147 6.83 13.84 28.97
N THR A 148 7.18 14.54 27.89
CA THR A 148 8.58 14.85 27.59
C THR A 148 8.73 16.20 26.87
N ASP A 149 9.91 16.81 27.03
CA ASP A 149 10.34 17.93 26.20
C ASP A 149 10.66 17.45 24.78
N VAL A 150 10.01 18.04 23.77
CA VAL A 150 10.32 17.83 22.35
C VAL A 150 10.94 19.09 21.79
N TYR A 151 12.10 18.92 21.16
CA TYR A 151 12.83 19.96 20.42
C TYR A 151 12.60 19.75 18.92
N GLU A 152 11.99 20.72 18.27
CA GLU A 152 11.61 20.65 16.85
C GLU A 152 12.36 21.72 16.07
N LEU A 153 13.22 21.32 15.13
CA LEU A 153 13.89 22.26 14.22
C LEU A 153 12.82 22.86 13.30
N LYS A 154 12.75 24.19 13.22
CA LYS A 154 11.80 24.84 12.32
C LYS A 154 12.08 24.45 10.87
N ASP A 155 11.03 24.14 10.11
CA ASP A 155 11.10 23.66 8.73
C ASP A 155 11.91 24.58 7.81
N LYS A 156 11.85 25.90 8.05
CA LYS A 156 12.66 26.91 7.35
C LYS A 156 14.15 26.54 7.36
N TYR A 157 14.68 26.02 8.46
CA TYR A 157 16.09 25.67 8.62
C TYR A 157 16.40 24.20 8.34
N PHE A 158 15.37 23.34 8.30
CA PHE A 158 15.53 21.93 8.03
C PHE A 158 16.25 21.70 6.69
N ASP A 159 17.31 20.91 6.67
CA ASP A 159 18.18 20.69 5.50
C ASP A 159 18.86 21.92 4.87
N ALA A 160 18.61 23.13 5.37
CA ALA A 160 19.16 24.38 4.83
C ALA A 160 20.48 24.77 5.47
N ILE A 161 20.76 24.28 6.68
CA ILE A 161 21.93 24.67 7.46
C ILE A 161 22.77 23.44 7.81
N LEU A 162 24.05 23.52 7.50
CA LEU A 162 25.08 22.60 8.00
C LEU A 162 25.97 23.35 8.99
N LEU A 163 26.01 22.85 10.22
CA LEU A 163 26.91 23.34 11.27
C LEU A 163 28.17 22.48 11.32
N GLY A 164 29.31 23.14 11.50
CA GLY A 164 30.60 22.48 11.68
C GLY A 164 31.44 23.24 12.69
N LEU A 165 32.44 22.56 13.22
CA LEU A 165 33.45 23.15 14.10
C LEU A 165 34.81 23.03 13.42
N SER A 166 35.54 24.14 13.29
CA SER A 166 36.91 24.14 12.77
C SER A 166 37.76 25.12 13.56
N LYS A 167 38.84 24.62 14.17
CA LYS A 167 39.76 25.43 15.01
C LYS A 167 39.00 26.29 16.04
N ASP A 168 38.07 25.66 16.75
CA ASP A 168 37.19 26.28 17.77
C ASP A 168 36.27 27.40 17.26
N LYS A 169 36.15 27.57 15.94
CA LYS A 169 35.19 28.48 15.32
C LYS A 169 33.99 27.71 14.77
N LEU A 170 32.80 28.21 15.08
CA LEU A 170 31.56 27.75 14.47
C LEU A 170 31.58 28.11 12.99
N THR A 171 31.52 27.10 12.13
CA THR A 171 31.31 27.28 10.69
C THR A 171 29.87 26.98 10.37
N VAL A 172 29.21 27.90 9.66
CA VAL A 172 27.82 27.74 9.25
C VAL A 172 27.76 27.80 7.73
N ALA A 173 27.17 26.78 7.12
CA ALA A 173 27.00 26.70 5.69
C ALA A 173 25.53 26.55 5.33
N LEU A 174 25.10 27.35 4.36
CA LEU A 174 23.85 27.14 3.65
C LEU A 174 24.07 26.07 2.62
N VAL A 175 23.15 25.11 2.58
CA VAL A 175 23.32 23.90 1.78
C VAL A 175 22.08 23.57 0.98
N GLU A 176 22.28 22.76 -0.05
CA GLU A 176 21.24 22.12 -0.84
C GLU A 176 21.36 20.61 -0.66
N PRO A 177 20.29 19.93 -0.19
CA PRO A 177 20.29 18.49 -0.10
C PRO A 177 20.21 17.87 -1.50
N TYR A 178 20.89 16.77 -1.73
CA TYR A 178 20.78 15.97 -2.95
C TYR A 178 20.94 14.48 -2.65
N ILE A 179 20.49 13.64 -3.56
CA ILE A 179 20.56 12.18 -3.42
C ILE A 179 21.68 11.61 -4.26
N VAL A 180 22.42 10.67 -3.69
CA VAL A 180 23.41 9.85 -4.38
C VAL A 180 23.03 8.39 -4.23
N SER A 181 22.77 7.70 -5.34
CA SER A 181 22.63 6.25 -5.35
C SER A 181 24.01 5.58 -5.41
N ARG A 182 24.25 4.57 -4.56
CA ARG A 182 25.42 3.68 -4.66
C ARG A 182 24.97 2.23 -4.67
N VAL A 183 25.62 1.42 -5.51
CA VAL A 183 25.44 -0.04 -5.48
C VAL A 183 26.51 -0.64 -4.59
N THR A 184 26.10 -1.33 -3.52
CA THR A 184 27.01 -2.03 -2.61
C THR A 184 26.54 -3.48 -2.48
N ARG A 185 27.38 -4.46 -2.84
CA ARG A 185 27.04 -5.89 -2.86
C ARG A 185 25.74 -6.20 -3.64
N GLY A 186 25.61 -5.62 -4.83
CA GLY A 186 24.45 -5.82 -5.72
C GLY A 186 23.16 -5.09 -5.30
N LYS A 187 23.12 -4.43 -4.14
CA LYS A 187 21.96 -3.65 -3.69
C LYS A 187 22.18 -2.16 -3.95
N ARG A 188 21.24 -1.51 -4.66
CA ARG A 188 21.20 -0.05 -4.82
C ARG A 188 20.72 0.57 -3.52
N ARG A 189 21.44 1.58 -3.04
CA ARG A 189 21.12 2.34 -1.84
C ARG A 189 21.23 3.83 -2.09
N ASP A 190 20.22 4.57 -1.68
CA ASP A 190 20.20 6.02 -1.77
C ASP A 190 20.74 6.66 -0.49
N TYR A 191 21.59 7.66 -0.68
CA TYR A 191 22.19 8.44 0.40
C TYR A 191 21.88 9.90 0.21
N LYS A 192 21.47 10.57 1.29
CA LYS A 192 21.35 12.01 1.31
C LYS A 192 22.72 12.66 1.55
N LYS A 193 23.04 13.66 0.73
CA LYS A 193 24.22 14.51 0.87
C LYS A 193 23.81 15.97 0.81
N TRP A 194 24.72 16.85 1.19
CA TRP A 194 24.52 18.30 1.20
C TRP A 194 25.62 18.97 0.39
N ARG A 195 25.21 19.80 -0.58
CA ARG A 195 26.09 20.65 -1.38
C ARG A 195 26.15 22.00 -0.71
N VAL A 196 27.36 22.48 -0.38
CA VAL A 196 27.52 23.83 0.18
C VAL A 196 27.26 24.86 -0.91
N ILE A 197 26.27 25.72 -0.69
CA ILE A 197 25.92 26.84 -1.56
C ILE A 197 26.71 28.07 -1.13
N ARG A 198 26.68 28.39 0.17
CA ARG A 198 27.27 29.60 0.74
C ARG A 198 27.71 29.36 2.17
N LYS A 199 28.81 29.97 2.60
CA LYS A 199 29.18 30.05 4.02
C LYS A 199 28.67 31.35 4.62
N ILE A 200 28.18 31.28 5.84
CA ILE A 200 27.81 32.45 6.64
C ILE A 200 28.71 32.50 7.87
N ASP A 201 28.91 33.73 8.37
CA ASP A 201 29.69 33.96 9.57
C ASP A 201 29.01 33.33 10.79
N GLY A 202 29.80 32.61 11.61
CA GLY A 202 29.32 31.98 12.84
C GLY A 202 28.82 33.01 13.84
N ASP A 203 29.47 34.18 13.92
CA ASP A 203 29.05 35.26 14.82
C ASP A 203 27.70 35.85 14.40
N LEU A 204 27.38 35.80 13.10
CA LEU A 204 26.08 36.21 12.59
C LEU A 204 24.99 35.19 12.94
N PHE A 205 25.28 33.89 12.87
CA PHE A 205 24.36 32.82 13.28
C PHE A 205 24.00 32.94 14.78
N LEU A 206 24.98 33.27 15.62
CA LEU A 206 24.81 33.44 17.07
C LEU A 206 24.01 34.70 17.47
N LYS A 207 23.70 35.61 16.53
CA LYS A 207 22.78 36.74 16.78
C LYS A 207 21.30 36.33 16.75
N GLY A 208 21.01 35.08 16.39
CA GLY A 208 19.65 34.53 16.34
C GLY A 208 19.09 34.49 14.92
N SER A 209 17.94 33.83 14.80
CA SER A 209 17.42 33.37 13.51
C SER A 209 17.05 34.51 12.56
N SER A 210 16.56 35.62 13.11
CA SER A 210 16.26 36.85 12.35
C SER A 210 17.48 37.41 11.62
N ALA A 211 18.69 37.19 12.13
CA ALA A 211 19.92 37.66 11.51
C ALA A 211 20.30 36.86 10.24
N ILE A 212 19.81 35.62 10.12
CA ILE A 212 20.14 34.75 8.99
C ILE A 212 18.95 34.44 8.07
N ASP A 213 17.72 34.75 8.50
CA ASP A 213 16.47 34.45 7.81
C ASP A 213 16.51 34.84 6.33
N LYS A 214 16.97 36.05 6.03
CA LYS A 214 17.09 36.55 4.66
C LYS A 214 17.93 35.63 3.74
N TYR A 215 18.98 35.01 4.26
CA TYR A 215 19.84 34.14 3.45
C TYR A 215 19.21 32.76 3.22
N ILE A 216 18.33 32.32 4.12
CA ILE A 216 17.55 31.10 3.93
C ILE A 216 16.46 31.34 2.88
N ASP A 217 15.84 32.51 2.91
CA ASP A 217 14.80 32.90 1.94
C ASP A 217 15.35 33.09 0.51
N GLU A 218 16.67 33.31 0.37
CA GLU A 218 17.39 33.32 -0.90
C GLU A 218 17.63 31.91 -1.50
N LEU A 219 17.44 30.82 -0.73
CA LEU A 219 17.69 29.46 -1.22
C LEU A 219 16.58 29.00 -2.18
N GLU A 220 16.84 29.01 -3.48
CA GLU A 220 15.87 28.60 -4.52
C GLU A 220 15.30 27.20 -4.28
N TRP A 221 16.12 26.23 -3.89
CA TRP A 221 15.63 24.87 -3.64
C TRP A 221 14.61 24.82 -2.49
N LYS A 222 14.68 25.73 -1.50
CA LYS A 222 13.66 25.82 -0.44
C LYS A 222 12.32 26.38 -0.94
N LYS A 223 12.29 27.02 -2.11
CA LYS A 223 11.06 27.49 -2.77
C LYS A 223 10.43 26.41 -3.66
N GLU A 224 11.27 25.53 -4.23
CA GLU A 224 10.88 24.55 -5.25
C GLU A 224 10.77 23.11 -4.74
N ALA A 225 11.57 22.72 -3.74
CA ALA A 225 11.69 21.36 -3.25
C ALA A 225 11.84 21.34 -1.72
N ASP A 226 10.81 20.91 -1.01
CA ASP A 226 10.77 21.03 0.45
C ASP A 226 11.52 19.89 1.20
N GLY A 227 12.62 19.38 0.63
CA GLY A 227 13.54 18.42 1.25
C GLY A 227 13.42 16.97 0.79
N PHE A 228 14.45 16.17 1.10
CA PHE A 228 14.54 14.74 0.76
C PHE A 228 14.50 13.85 2.01
N LEU A 229 13.83 12.70 1.93
CA LEU A 229 13.81 11.67 2.97
C LEU A 229 14.35 10.35 2.43
N ILE A 230 15.13 9.61 3.22
CA ILE A 230 15.54 8.24 2.90
C ILE A 230 14.82 7.28 3.85
N ILE A 231 14.07 6.32 3.30
CA ILE A 231 13.48 5.20 4.04
C ILE A 231 13.84 3.91 3.30
N ASP A 232 14.29 2.88 4.02
CA ASP A 232 14.63 1.57 3.45
C ASP A 232 15.50 1.68 2.18
N ASP A 233 16.60 2.44 2.30
CA ASP A 233 17.56 2.69 1.22
C ASP A 233 16.98 3.38 -0.04
N SER A 234 15.77 3.93 0.03
CA SER A 234 15.06 4.60 -1.07
C SER A 234 14.81 6.09 -0.78
N ALA A 235 15.02 6.95 -1.77
CA ALA A 235 14.78 8.39 -1.64
C ALA A 235 13.35 8.82 -1.99
N TYR A 236 12.83 9.76 -1.20
CA TYR A 236 11.51 10.37 -1.37
C TYR A 236 11.63 11.90 -1.39
N ILE A 237 11.00 12.52 -2.39
CA ILE A 237 10.84 13.98 -2.46
C ILE A 237 9.64 14.36 -1.58
N LEU A 238 9.85 15.25 -0.63
CA LEU A 238 8.77 15.74 0.20
C LEU A 238 8.14 16.95 -0.50
N ASN A 239 6.94 16.81 -1.09
CA ASN A 239 6.24 17.90 -1.78
C ASN A 239 4.90 18.23 -1.07
N PRO A 240 4.71 19.44 -0.51
CA PRO A 240 3.50 19.86 0.18
C PRO A 240 2.52 20.65 -0.69
N ARG A 241 2.78 20.89 -1.98
CA ARG A 241 1.76 21.47 -2.86
C ARG A 241 0.67 20.42 -3.12
N ASN A 242 -0.42 20.50 -2.33
CA ASN A 242 -1.71 19.83 -2.47
C ASN A 242 -1.84 18.97 -3.74
N LEU A 243 -1.35 17.74 -3.67
CA LEU A 243 -2.00 16.65 -4.39
C LEU A 243 -3.10 16.11 -3.49
N PRO A 244 -4.26 15.73 -4.05
CA PRO A 244 -5.39 15.26 -3.26
C PRO A 244 -4.95 14.16 -2.30
N LYS A 245 -5.49 14.18 -1.08
CA LYS A 245 -5.44 13.02 -0.17
C LYS A 245 -6.00 11.79 -0.88
N LYS A 246 -5.13 10.98 -1.45
CA LYS A 246 -5.23 9.53 -1.58
C LYS A 246 -3.81 9.05 -1.67
N ASP A 247 -3.33 8.50 -0.56
CA ASP A 247 -2.47 7.33 -0.59
C ASP A 247 -2.43 6.82 0.85
N SER A 248 -3.29 5.83 1.11
CA SER A 248 -3.07 4.91 2.19
C SER A 248 -1.65 4.36 2.06
N LEU A 249 -0.99 4.03 3.18
CA LEU A 249 0.30 3.34 3.16
C LEU A 249 0.25 2.03 2.34
N LEU A 250 -0.95 1.49 2.12
CA LEU A 250 -1.27 0.35 1.25
C LEU A 250 -1.23 0.67 -0.25
N ASP A 251 -1.52 1.91 -0.65
CA ASP A 251 -1.49 2.33 -2.06
C ASP A 251 -0.05 2.38 -2.62
N ARG A 252 0.96 2.32 -1.73
CA ARG A 252 2.38 2.19 -2.08
C ARG A 252 2.83 0.77 -2.45
N TYR A 253 1.95 -0.23 -2.38
CA TYR A 253 2.22 -1.61 -2.80
C TYR A 253 1.33 -2.06 -3.99
N PRO A 254 1.32 -1.33 -5.13
CA PRO A 254 0.46 -1.64 -6.28
C PRO A 254 0.79 -3.01 -6.92
N ILE A 255 1.99 -3.54 -6.73
CA ILE A 255 2.42 -4.84 -7.26
C ILE A 255 1.65 -5.98 -6.56
N ILE A 256 1.50 -5.93 -5.22
CA ILE A 256 0.79 -6.97 -4.44
C ILE A 256 -0.70 -7.01 -4.79
N ARG A 257 -1.34 -5.83 -4.95
CA ARG A 257 -2.78 -5.75 -5.23
C ARG A 257 -3.15 -6.41 -6.57
N ARG A 258 -2.40 -6.09 -7.63
CA ARG A 258 -2.66 -6.61 -8.97
C ARG A 258 -2.45 -8.13 -9.06
N GLU A 259 -1.44 -8.66 -8.38
CA GLU A 259 -1.18 -10.10 -8.32
C GLU A 259 -2.29 -10.86 -7.59
N ILE A 260 -2.83 -10.31 -6.51
CA ILE A 260 -4.02 -10.84 -5.82
C ILE A 260 -5.24 -10.84 -6.76
N GLU A 261 -5.51 -9.71 -7.41
CA GLU A 261 -6.63 -9.57 -8.34
C GLU A 261 -6.55 -10.60 -9.49
N ASN A 262 -5.34 -10.85 -10.02
CA ASN A 262 -5.11 -11.85 -11.05
C ASN A 262 -5.33 -13.29 -10.52
N LEU A 263 -4.80 -13.64 -9.34
CA LEU A 263 -4.98 -14.97 -8.75
C LEU A 263 -6.46 -15.27 -8.50
N TYR A 264 -7.18 -14.34 -7.88
CA TYR A 264 -8.60 -14.52 -7.58
C TYR A 264 -9.46 -14.56 -8.85
N SER A 265 -9.14 -13.75 -9.86
CA SER A 265 -9.80 -13.82 -11.17
C SER A 265 -9.59 -15.19 -11.82
N TYR A 266 -8.35 -15.69 -11.83
CA TYR A 266 -8.02 -17.01 -12.36
C TYR A 266 -8.75 -18.16 -11.61
N GLU A 267 -8.83 -18.11 -10.28
CA GLU A 267 -9.58 -19.12 -9.52
C GLU A 267 -11.10 -18.99 -9.73
N PHE A 268 -11.61 -17.78 -9.91
CA PHE A 268 -13.03 -17.53 -10.22
C PHE A 268 -13.42 -18.10 -11.58
N GLU A 269 -12.62 -17.89 -12.63
CA GLU A 269 -12.81 -18.52 -13.94
C GLU A 269 -12.80 -20.05 -13.83
N GLY A 270 -11.89 -20.62 -13.03
CA GLY A 270 -11.85 -22.05 -12.74
C GLY A 270 -13.17 -22.55 -12.16
N ALA A 271 -13.68 -21.88 -11.14
CA ALA A 271 -14.95 -22.22 -10.52
C ALA A 271 -16.15 -22.05 -11.46
N VAL A 272 -16.15 -21.05 -12.35
CA VAL A 272 -17.19 -20.89 -13.39
C VAL A 272 -17.12 -22.04 -14.38
N ALA A 273 -15.92 -22.42 -14.84
CA ALA A 273 -15.73 -23.52 -15.79
C ALA A 273 -16.24 -24.84 -15.22
N ASP A 274 -15.89 -25.14 -13.96
CA ASP A 274 -16.34 -26.35 -13.27
C ASP A 274 -17.85 -26.32 -13.03
N PHE A 275 -18.41 -25.19 -12.58
CA PHE A 275 -19.85 -25.03 -12.40
C PHE A 275 -20.61 -25.24 -13.73
N ILE A 276 -20.12 -24.68 -14.83
CA ILE A 276 -20.77 -24.83 -16.15
C ILE A 276 -20.72 -26.29 -16.60
N ARG A 277 -19.56 -26.94 -16.44
CA ARG A 277 -19.36 -28.35 -16.81
C ARG A 277 -20.32 -29.25 -16.02
N GLU A 278 -20.34 -29.12 -14.70
CA GLU A 278 -21.12 -29.97 -13.79
C GLU A 278 -22.62 -29.69 -13.88
N LYS A 279 -23.03 -28.41 -13.82
CA LYS A 279 -24.45 -28.04 -13.71
C LYS A 279 -25.20 -28.15 -15.02
N TYR A 280 -24.56 -27.81 -16.15
CA TYR A 280 -25.20 -27.79 -17.46
C TYR A 280 -24.77 -28.96 -18.37
N GLY A 281 -23.77 -29.74 -17.97
CA GLY A 281 -23.30 -30.91 -18.70
C GLY A 281 -22.69 -30.55 -20.05
N TYR A 282 -21.82 -29.54 -20.09
CA TYR A 282 -21.03 -29.22 -21.28
C TYR A 282 -19.93 -30.25 -21.48
N ASN A 283 -19.74 -30.70 -22.73
CA ASN A 283 -18.76 -31.74 -23.06
C ASN A 283 -17.34 -31.17 -23.11
N LEU A 284 -17.20 -29.97 -23.65
CA LEU A 284 -15.95 -29.24 -23.76
C LEU A 284 -16.08 -27.91 -23.02
N VAL A 285 -15.15 -27.63 -22.12
CA VAL A 285 -15.03 -26.33 -21.44
C VAL A 285 -13.55 -25.97 -21.44
N VAL A 286 -13.19 -24.95 -22.19
CA VAL A 286 -11.83 -24.43 -22.35
C VAL A 286 -11.76 -23.09 -21.65
N ARG A 287 -10.76 -22.93 -20.80
CA ARG A 287 -10.42 -21.65 -20.18
C ARG A 287 -9.38 -20.92 -21.03
N ASN A 288 -9.35 -19.59 -20.92
CA ASN A 288 -8.35 -18.74 -21.54
C ASN A 288 -8.28 -18.93 -23.06
N PHE A 289 -9.45 -18.92 -23.70
CA PHE A 289 -9.61 -19.23 -25.10
C PHE A 289 -9.10 -18.07 -25.97
N SER A 290 -7.93 -18.28 -26.58
CA SER A 290 -7.16 -17.26 -27.30
C SER A 290 -6.74 -17.72 -28.71
N PRO A 291 -7.70 -18.06 -29.60
CA PRO A 291 -7.37 -18.45 -30.96
C PRO A 291 -6.73 -17.29 -31.77
N PRO A 292 -5.93 -17.59 -32.81
CA PRO A 292 -5.19 -16.58 -33.57
C PRO A 292 -6.05 -15.43 -34.16
N TYR A 293 -7.32 -15.70 -34.48
CA TYR A 293 -8.25 -14.72 -35.06
C TYR A 293 -8.77 -13.67 -34.06
N LEU A 294 -8.40 -13.77 -32.78
CA LEU A 294 -8.72 -12.76 -31.77
C LEU A 294 -7.66 -11.67 -31.62
N ASP A 295 -6.62 -11.66 -32.45
CA ASP A 295 -5.59 -10.60 -32.48
C ASP A 295 -4.92 -10.37 -31.11
N GLY A 296 -4.64 -11.46 -30.38
CA GLY A 296 -4.06 -11.41 -29.03
C GLY A 296 -5.05 -11.13 -27.91
N LYS A 297 -6.36 -11.05 -28.19
CA LYS A 297 -7.42 -11.06 -27.18
C LYS A 297 -7.76 -12.48 -26.74
N GLU A 298 -8.40 -12.58 -25.58
CA GLU A 298 -8.74 -13.84 -24.92
C GLU A 298 -10.20 -13.77 -24.45
N LEU A 299 -10.91 -14.90 -24.57
CA LEU A 299 -12.18 -15.12 -23.90
C LEU A 299 -11.95 -16.02 -22.68
N ASP A 300 -12.46 -15.60 -21.52
CA ASP A 300 -12.23 -16.31 -20.26
C ASP A 300 -12.68 -17.79 -20.32
N ILE A 301 -13.89 -18.08 -20.82
CA ILE A 301 -14.37 -19.46 -20.97
C ILE A 301 -15.14 -19.67 -22.28
N TYR A 302 -14.71 -20.70 -23.02
CA TYR A 302 -15.36 -21.24 -24.20
C TYR A 302 -15.94 -22.62 -23.89
N ALA A 303 -17.26 -22.78 -24.01
CA ALA A 303 -17.93 -24.04 -23.67
C ALA A 303 -18.81 -24.56 -24.81
N VAL A 304 -18.69 -25.86 -25.12
CA VAL A 304 -19.46 -26.54 -26.16
C VAL A 304 -20.16 -27.78 -25.60
N LYS A 305 -21.46 -27.86 -25.85
CA LYS A 305 -22.26 -29.07 -25.64
C LYS A 305 -22.61 -29.66 -27.00
N PHE A 306 -22.17 -30.90 -27.21
CA PHE A 306 -22.44 -31.65 -28.41
C PHE A 306 -23.90 -32.10 -28.46
N GLY A 307 -24.38 -32.40 -29.66
CA GLY A 307 -25.77 -32.74 -29.96
C GLY A 307 -26.28 -31.92 -31.14
N ASP A 308 -27.54 -32.16 -31.50
CA ASP A 308 -28.25 -31.36 -32.50
C ASP A 308 -29.43 -30.63 -31.82
N PRO A 309 -29.41 -29.29 -31.72
CA PRO A 309 -28.33 -28.40 -32.17
C PRO A 309 -27.12 -28.44 -31.23
N ARG A 310 -25.93 -28.23 -31.81
CA ARG A 310 -24.69 -28.00 -31.07
C ARG A 310 -24.84 -26.67 -30.32
N ARG A 311 -24.52 -26.65 -29.03
CA ARG A 311 -24.66 -25.43 -28.21
C ARG A 311 -23.29 -24.88 -27.86
N LEU A 312 -23.07 -23.62 -28.24
CA LEU A 312 -21.89 -22.85 -27.92
C LEU A 312 -22.24 -21.82 -26.84
N THR A 313 -21.41 -21.71 -25.82
CA THR A 313 -21.56 -20.72 -24.76
C THR A 313 -20.24 -20.00 -24.55
N LEU A 314 -20.27 -18.69 -24.73
CA LEU A 314 -19.13 -17.79 -24.59
C LEU A 314 -19.29 -17.02 -23.28
N VAL A 315 -18.28 -17.07 -22.42
CA VAL A 315 -18.36 -16.48 -21.08
C VAL A 315 -17.17 -15.59 -20.79
N GLU A 316 -17.48 -14.40 -20.29
CA GLU A 316 -16.54 -13.48 -19.66
C GLU A 316 -16.78 -13.46 -18.16
N CYS A 317 -15.71 -13.48 -17.39
CA CYS A 317 -15.70 -13.49 -15.94
C CYS A 317 -15.26 -12.13 -15.41
N LYS A 318 -16.02 -11.59 -14.46
CA LYS A 318 -15.73 -10.29 -13.83
C LYS A 318 -15.94 -10.39 -12.34
N LEU A 319 -14.87 -10.69 -11.61
CA LEU A 319 -14.89 -10.78 -10.15
C LEU A 319 -14.72 -9.39 -9.51
N ARG A 320 -15.50 -9.13 -8.47
CA ARG A 320 -15.38 -7.96 -7.58
C ARG A 320 -14.88 -8.44 -6.22
N ILE A 321 -13.60 -8.24 -5.95
CA ILE A 321 -12.96 -8.69 -4.70
C ILE A 321 -13.33 -7.76 -3.54
N TYR A 322 -13.31 -6.44 -3.78
CA TYR A 322 -13.42 -5.44 -2.71
C TYR A 322 -14.85 -4.96 -2.47
N ASP A 323 -15.67 -4.84 -3.50
CA ASP A 323 -17.04 -4.35 -3.37
C ASP A 323 -17.96 -5.03 -4.38
N GLU A 324 -18.84 -5.90 -3.89
CA GLU A 324 -19.87 -6.55 -4.70
C GLU A 324 -20.87 -5.54 -5.30
N ASN A 325 -20.93 -4.29 -4.81
CA ASN A 325 -21.78 -3.26 -5.40
C ASN A 325 -21.08 -2.46 -6.50
N ASN A 326 -19.80 -2.71 -6.76
CA ASN A 326 -19.10 -2.13 -7.90
C ASN A 326 -19.70 -2.70 -9.21
N PRO A 327 -20.38 -1.87 -10.01
CA PRO A 327 -21.20 -2.36 -11.11
C PRO A 327 -20.37 -2.98 -12.23
N ILE A 328 -21.01 -3.84 -13.02
CA ILE A 328 -20.51 -4.15 -14.37
C ILE A 328 -20.61 -2.88 -15.22
N THR A 329 -19.49 -2.45 -15.79
CA THR A 329 -19.38 -1.17 -16.53
C THR A 329 -19.66 -1.33 -18.01
N TYR A 330 -19.95 -0.21 -18.69
CA TYR A 330 -20.14 -0.19 -20.14
C TYR A 330 -18.91 -0.73 -20.89
N GLU A 331 -17.70 -0.34 -20.51
CA GLU A 331 -16.45 -0.75 -21.18
C GLU A 331 -16.14 -2.24 -20.99
N GLU A 332 -16.56 -2.85 -19.87
CA GLU A 332 -16.46 -4.30 -19.68
C GLU A 332 -17.40 -5.04 -20.63
N VAL A 333 -18.64 -4.55 -20.79
CA VAL A 333 -19.61 -5.16 -21.71
C VAL A 333 -19.20 -4.95 -23.17
N GLU A 334 -18.69 -3.79 -23.55
CA GLU A 334 -18.23 -3.50 -24.90
C GLU A 334 -17.09 -4.42 -25.33
N ARG A 335 -16.10 -4.61 -24.44
CA ARG A 335 -15.00 -5.56 -24.68
C ARG A 335 -15.49 -7.01 -24.81
N ALA A 336 -16.37 -7.44 -23.91
CA ALA A 336 -16.98 -8.78 -23.98
C ALA A 336 -17.76 -8.98 -25.29
N LYS A 337 -18.55 -7.99 -25.71
CA LYS A 337 -19.32 -8.01 -26.97
C LYS A 337 -18.39 -8.22 -28.16
N GLU A 338 -17.33 -7.42 -28.27
CA GLU A 338 -16.40 -7.50 -29.41
C GLU A 338 -15.77 -8.88 -29.54
N ILE A 339 -15.28 -9.44 -28.43
CA ILE A 339 -14.62 -10.76 -28.40
C ILE A 339 -15.63 -11.86 -28.75
N MET A 340 -16.80 -11.85 -28.09
CA MET A 340 -17.81 -12.88 -28.30
C MET A 340 -18.40 -12.84 -29.70
N GLN A 341 -18.56 -11.66 -30.31
CA GLN A 341 -19.05 -11.53 -31.68
C GLN A 341 -18.09 -12.16 -32.70
N LYS A 342 -16.78 -11.89 -32.59
CA LYS A 342 -15.77 -12.51 -33.47
C LYS A 342 -15.80 -14.04 -33.39
N ILE A 343 -15.90 -14.61 -32.19
CA ILE A 343 -15.96 -16.07 -32.01
C ILE A 343 -17.28 -16.63 -32.54
N GLU A 344 -18.40 -15.95 -32.28
CA GLU A 344 -19.73 -16.37 -32.73
C GLU A 344 -19.81 -16.42 -34.27
N GLU A 345 -19.26 -15.42 -34.96
CA GLU A 345 -19.21 -15.38 -36.42
C GLU A 345 -18.37 -16.53 -36.98
N TYR A 346 -17.17 -16.75 -36.42
CA TYR A 346 -16.28 -17.82 -36.86
C TYR A 346 -16.89 -19.22 -36.67
N GLU A 347 -17.44 -19.52 -35.49
CA GLU A 347 -18.03 -20.84 -35.22
C GLU A 347 -19.33 -21.06 -36.01
N ARG A 348 -20.08 -19.99 -36.31
CA ARG A 348 -21.28 -20.08 -37.15
C ARG A 348 -20.93 -20.40 -38.60
N ASP A 349 -19.91 -19.74 -39.16
CA ASP A 349 -19.43 -20.03 -40.51
C ASP A 349 -18.89 -21.45 -40.63
N LYS A 350 -18.21 -21.92 -39.59
CA LYS A 350 -17.75 -23.31 -39.50
C LYS A 350 -18.92 -24.30 -39.47
N ALA A 351 -19.89 -24.09 -38.59
CA ALA A 351 -21.07 -24.96 -38.47
C ALA A 351 -21.88 -25.01 -39.78
N ASN A 352 -22.05 -23.87 -40.46
CA ASN A 352 -22.73 -23.80 -41.76
C ASN A 352 -22.02 -24.64 -42.84
N LYS A 353 -20.68 -24.65 -42.86
CA LYS A 353 -19.88 -25.47 -43.79
C LYS A 353 -19.99 -26.96 -43.47
N GLU A 354 -20.11 -27.31 -42.19
CA GLU A 354 -20.21 -28.68 -41.69
C GLU A 354 -21.66 -29.22 -41.75
N GLY A 355 -22.66 -28.36 -42.03
CA GLY A 355 -24.08 -28.72 -42.06
C GLY A 355 -24.73 -28.81 -40.67
N ASP A 356 -24.06 -28.29 -39.64
CA ASP A 356 -24.47 -28.37 -38.24
C ASP A 356 -25.38 -27.19 -37.84
N ARG A 357 -26.39 -27.47 -37.02
CA ARG A 357 -27.18 -26.42 -36.36
C ARG A 357 -26.46 -25.94 -35.10
N LEU A 358 -26.04 -24.67 -35.09
CA LEU A 358 -25.39 -24.03 -33.95
C LEU A 358 -26.37 -23.11 -33.18
N LYS A 359 -26.42 -23.25 -31.86
CA LYS A 359 -27.08 -22.31 -30.96
C LYS A 359 -26.07 -21.67 -30.02
N THR A 360 -25.96 -20.34 -30.05
CA THR A 360 -24.99 -19.59 -29.26
C THR A 360 -25.64 -18.90 -28.06
N TYR A 361 -24.96 -18.92 -26.91
CA TYR A 361 -25.28 -18.20 -25.69
C TYR A 361 -24.07 -17.35 -25.27
N LYS A 362 -24.32 -16.17 -24.71
CA LYS A 362 -23.27 -15.22 -24.31
C LYS A 362 -23.53 -14.75 -22.89
N TRP A 363 -22.58 -14.97 -21.99
CA TRP A 363 -22.75 -14.71 -20.57
C TRP A 363 -21.61 -13.84 -20.01
N ILE A 364 -21.94 -12.95 -19.09
CA ILE A 364 -20.97 -12.38 -18.15
C ILE A 364 -21.23 -13.01 -16.79
N PHE A 365 -20.27 -13.75 -16.25
CA PHE A 365 -20.29 -14.28 -14.89
C PHE A 365 -19.62 -13.29 -13.94
N THR A 366 -20.30 -12.94 -12.85
CA THR A 366 -19.79 -11.98 -11.87
C THR A 366 -20.32 -12.26 -10.48
N ASN A 367 -19.66 -11.81 -9.40
CA ASN A 367 -20.28 -11.72 -8.07
C ASN A 367 -20.89 -10.34 -7.78
N SER A 368 -20.79 -9.38 -8.72
CA SER A 368 -21.38 -8.06 -8.58
C SER A 368 -22.90 -8.15 -8.43
N ARG A 369 -23.49 -7.19 -7.72
CA ARG A 369 -24.93 -7.03 -7.47
C ARG A 369 -25.57 -6.02 -8.41
N THR A 370 -24.77 -5.24 -9.12
CA THR A 370 -25.23 -4.06 -9.85
C THR A 370 -24.68 -4.05 -11.27
N ILE A 371 -25.43 -3.42 -12.17
CA ILE A 371 -25.04 -3.19 -13.56
C ILE A 371 -25.27 -1.71 -13.82
N GLU A 372 -24.27 -1.05 -14.39
CA GLU A 372 -24.35 0.35 -14.79
C GLU A 372 -25.50 0.55 -15.79
N SER A 373 -26.26 1.65 -15.67
CA SER A 373 -27.44 1.90 -16.51
C SER A 373 -27.13 1.84 -18.01
N ARG A 374 -26.00 2.43 -18.45
CA ARG A 374 -25.59 2.42 -19.86
C ARG A 374 -25.19 1.03 -20.34
N ALA A 375 -24.60 0.20 -19.47
CA ALA A 375 -24.23 -1.18 -19.80
C ALA A 375 -25.46 -2.07 -20.04
N ARG A 376 -26.59 -1.81 -19.36
CA ARG A 376 -27.84 -2.58 -19.51
C ARG A 376 -28.40 -2.54 -20.93
N GLU A 377 -28.32 -1.41 -21.61
CA GLU A 377 -28.79 -1.27 -22.99
C GLU A 377 -27.95 -2.13 -23.94
N LEU A 378 -26.61 -2.05 -23.80
CA LEU A 378 -25.68 -2.81 -24.62
C LEU A 378 -25.80 -4.33 -24.42
N LEU A 379 -26.04 -4.78 -23.18
CA LEU A 379 -26.30 -6.20 -22.86
C LEU A 379 -27.53 -6.72 -23.61
N LYS A 380 -28.63 -5.95 -23.63
CA LYS A 380 -29.87 -6.30 -24.33
C LYS A 380 -29.66 -6.37 -25.85
N GLU A 381 -29.04 -5.34 -26.43
CA GLU A 381 -28.71 -5.29 -27.87
C GLU A 381 -27.85 -6.50 -28.28
N SER A 382 -26.85 -6.81 -27.46
CA SER A 382 -25.85 -7.84 -27.75
C SER A 382 -26.31 -9.26 -27.39
N LYS A 383 -27.49 -9.41 -26.76
CA LYS A 383 -28.02 -10.67 -26.21
C LYS A 383 -27.03 -11.35 -25.25
N ILE A 384 -26.42 -10.56 -24.36
CA ILE A 384 -25.50 -11.03 -23.33
C ILE A 384 -26.25 -11.06 -21.99
N GLU A 385 -26.30 -12.21 -21.34
CA GLU A 385 -26.93 -12.37 -20.02
C GLU A 385 -25.88 -12.19 -18.92
N VAL A 386 -26.24 -11.53 -17.81
CA VAL A 386 -25.36 -11.40 -16.65
C VAL A 386 -25.78 -12.41 -15.58
N LYS A 387 -24.89 -13.35 -15.29
CA LYS A 387 -25.06 -14.40 -14.29
C LYS A 387 -24.32 -14.01 -13.02
N ARG A 388 -25.07 -13.65 -11.97
CA ARG A 388 -24.50 -13.41 -10.65
C ARG A 388 -24.20 -14.71 -9.95
N ALA A 389 -22.93 -15.00 -9.71
CA ALA A 389 -22.45 -16.12 -8.92
C ALA A 389 -22.59 -15.82 -7.42
N ILE A 390 -23.26 -16.72 -6.71
CA ILE A 390 -23.25 -16.78 -5.25
C ILE A 390 -22.07 -17.66 -4.83
N LEU A 391 -21.09 -17.06 -4.18
CA LEU A 391 -19.81 -17.72 -3.86
C LEU A 391 -19.80 -18.34 -2.45
N SER A 392 -18.96 -19.35 -2.26
CA SER A 392 -18.71 -20.01 -0.97
C SER A 392 -18.23 -19.03 0.11
N SER A 393 -18.82 -19.03 1.30
CA SER A 393 -18.57 -18.01 2.36
C SER A 393 -17.09 -17.74 2.72
N ASN A 394 -16.18 -18.68 2.46
CA ASN A 394 -14.75 -18.55 2.76
C ASN A 394 -13.88 -18.21 1.53
N TRP A 395 -14.47 -17.94 0.36
CA TRP A 395 -13.73 -17.71 -0.89
C TRP A 395 -12.71 -16.56 -0.77
N LEU A 396 -13.05 -15.50 -0.03
CA LEU A 396 -12.14 -14.37 0.22
C LEU A 396 -10.93 -14.74 1.07
N ARG A 397 -11.02 -15.75 1.96
CA ARG A 397 -9.90 -16.15 2.84
C ARG A 397 -8.93 -17.13 2.18
N ASN A 398 -9.43 -17.91 1.23
CA ASN A 398 -8.68 -18.91 0.48
C ASN A 398 -9.22 -18.97 -0.96
N PRO A 399 -8.48 -18.44 -1.95
CA PRO A 399 -8.96 -18.40 -3.33
C PRO A 399 -9.16 -19.81 -3.92
N ARG A 400 -8.43 -20.83 -3.45
CA ARG A 400 -8.66 -22.23 -3.84
C ARG A 400 -9.95 -22.84 -3.29
N ALA A 401 -10.59 -22.17 -2.31
CA ALA A 401 -11.89 -22.56 -1.80
C ALA A 401 -13.05 -21.88 -2.56
N LEU A 402 -12.74 -21.06 -3.57
CA LEU A 402 -13.72 -20.38 -4.38
C LEU A 402 -14.54 -21.42 -5.16
N ARG A 403 -15.85 -21.42 -4.90
CA ARG A 403 -16.82 -22.27 -5.57
C ARG A 403 -18.11 -21.49 -5.78
N ILE A 404 -18.78 -21.76 -6.90
CA ILE A 404 -20.12 -21.21 -7.17
C ILE A 404 -21.14 -22.15 -6.52
N ILE A 405 -21.85 -21.64 -5.52
CA ILE A 405 -22.93 -22.37 -4.84
C ILE A 405 -24.19 -22.33 -5.71
N ASN A 406 -24.50 -21.15 -6.25
CA ASN A 406 -25.70 -20.93 -7.06
C ASN A 406 -25.52 -19.70 -7.96
N ILE A 407 -26.46 -19.47 -8.87
CA ILE A 407 -26.47 -18.28 -9.72
C ILE A 407 -27.84 -17.58 -9.74
N GLU A 408 -27.81 -16.28 -10.02
CA GLU A 408 -29.00 -15.44 -10.27
C GLU A 408 -28.83 -14.71 -11.61
N ASN A 409 -29.93 -14.39 -12.29
CA ASN A 409 -29.87 -13.52 -13.48
C ASN A 409 -30.08 -12.07 -13.05
N LEU A 410 -29.20 -11.16 -13.47
CA LEU A 410 -29.25 -9.73 -13.08
C LEU A 410 -29.91 -8.80 -14.11
N ASN A 411 -30.17 -9.28 -15.32
CA ASN A 411 -30.71 -8.49 -16.42
C ASN A 411 -31.94 -9.10 -17.08
#